data_AF-X1TXT9-F1
#
_entry.id   AF-X1TXT9-F1
#
_cell.length_a   1.000
_cell.length_b   1.000
_cell.length_c   1.000
_cell.angle_alpha   90.00
_cell.angle_beta   90.00
_cell.angle_gamma   90.00
#
_symmetry.space_group_name_H-M   'P 1'
#
loop_
_entity.id
_entity.type
_entity.pdbx_description
1 polymer ?
#
loop_
_entity_poly.entity_id
_entity_poly.type
_entity_poly.pdbx_seq_one_letter_code
_entity_poly.pdbx_strand_id
1 'polypeptide(L)'
;NTAPIEVALEAKEKGLKVICVSSLENAKVAKRTHPSGKMLPDIADIAIDNCVPPEDALVDVGQLEKVAAGATVSAVSIAMSLVAEIGSILAEKGKLPPTFVSPNVKGVGEDHMQMVYQAFTKFYYNRPVK
;
A
#
# COMPACT_ATOMS: atom_id res chain seq x y z
N ASN A 1 -0.58 -14.84 -10.54
CA ASN A 1 -1.70 -14.14 -9.86
C ASN A 1 -2.23 -13.06 -10.81
N THR A 2 -3.45 -13.20 -11.33
CA THR A 2 -4.03 -12.30 -12.35
C THR A 2 -4.87 -11.17 -11.76
N ALA A 3 -5.51 -11.39 -10.61
CA ALA A 3 -6.41 -10.42 -9.98
C ALA A 3 -5.82 -9.00 -9.81
N PRO A 4 -4.60 -8.79 -9.28
CA PRO A 4 -4.07 -7.43 -9.12
C PRO A 4 -3.78 -6.74 -10.46
N ILE A 5 -3.50 -7.51 -11.52
CA ILE A 5 -3.28 -6.98 -12.87
C ILE A 5 -4.59 -6.46 -13.45
N GLU A 6 -5.67 -7.22 -13.34
CA GLU A 6 -7.00 -6.81 -13.83
C GLU A 6 -7.50 -5.56 -13.11
N VAL A 7 -7.33 -5.49 -11.78
CA VAL A 7 -7.66 -4.29 -10.99
C VAL A 7 -6.84 -3.08 -11.41
N ALA A 8 -5.54 -3.26 -11.67
CA ALA A 8 -4.68 -2.17 -12.14
C ALA A 8 -5.09 -1.67 -13.53
N LEU A 9 -5.42 -2.57 -14.46
CA LEU A 9 -5.88 -2.19 -15.79
C LEU A 9 -7.20 -1.41 -15.72
N GLU A 10 -8.19 -1.92 -14.98
CA GLU A 10 -9.47 -1.23 -14.77
C GLU A 10 -9.29 0.15 -14.12
N ALA A 11 -8.40 0.26 -13.13
CA ALA A 11 -8.08 1.54 -12.50
C ALA A 11 -7.49 2.54 -13.52
N LYS A 12 -6.61 2.07 -14.41
CA LYS A 12 -6.04 2.89 -15.49
C LYS A 12 -7.10 3.31 -16.51
N GLU A 13 -8.02 2.43 -16.88
CA GLU A 13 -9.16 2.76 -17.76
C GLU A 13 -10.05 3.85 -17.16
N LYS A 14 -10.19 3.88 -15.82
CA LYS A 14 -10.88 4.95 -15.08
C LYS A 14 -10.05 6.22 -14.84
N GLY A 15 -8.84 6.30 -15.40
CA GLY A 15 -7.95 7.44 -15.25
C GLY A 15 -7.36 7.59 -13.84
N LEU A 16 -7.38 6.53 -13.03
CA LEU A 16 -6.73 6.54 -11.72
C LEU A 16 -5.22 6.35 -11.86
N LYS A 17 -4.47 6.93 -10.93
CA LYS A 17 -3.05 6.65 -10.77
C LYS A 17 -2.87 5.32 -10.06
N VAL A 18 -2.03 4.44 -10.62
CA VAL A 18 -1.72 3.14 -10.04
C VAL A 18 -0.32 3.16 -9.46
N ILE A 19 -0.20 2.86 -8.16
CA ILE A 19 1.07 2.66 -7.46
C ILE A 19 1.09 1.20 -7.00
N CYS A 20 2.14 0.45 -7.32
CA CYS A 20 2.29 -0.93 -6.86
C CYS A 20 3.49 -1.08 -5.92
N VAL A 21 3.36 -2.01 -4.98
CA VAL A 21 4.47 -2.50 -4.14
C VAL A 21 4.63 -3.98 -4.43
N SER A 22 5.81 -4.40 -4.89
CA SER A 22 6.08 -5.80 -5.24
C SER A 22 7.58 -6.10 -5.24
N SER A 23 7.95 -7.37 -5.15
CA SER A 23 9.34 -7.80 -5.39
C SER A 23 9.65 -7.72 -6.88
N LEU A 24 10.57 -6.82 -7.26
CA LEU A 24 11.04 -6.75 -8.65
C LEU A 24 11.99 -7.91 -8.99
N GLU A 25 12.69 -8.47 -8.01
CA GLU A 25 13.46 -9.71 -8.20
C GLU A 25 12.56 -10.88 -8.56
N ASN A 26 11.44 -11.07 -7.84
CA ASN A 26 10.44 -12.07 -8.20
C ASN A 26 9.85 -11.80 -9.58
N ALA A 27 9.58 -10.53 -9.92
CA ALA A 27 9.06 -10.17 -11.23
C ALA A 27 10.00 -10.59 -12.38
N LYS A 28 11.32 -10.53 -12.20
CA LYS A 28 12.29 -10.97 -13.23
C LYS A 28 12.09 -12.44 -13.59
N VAL A 29 11.94 -13.31 -12.59
CA VAL A 29 11.91 -14.78 -12.75
C VAL A 29 10.50 -15.36 -12.91
N ALA A 30 9.47 -14.65 -12.44
CA ALA A 30 8.11 -15.16 -12.43
C ALA A 30 7.58 -15.44 -13.85
N LYS A 31 6.83 -16.54 -14.00
CA LYS A 31 6.10 -16.83 -15.23
C LYS A 31 4.95 -15.84 -15.39
N ARG A 32 4.81 -15.27 -16.59
CA ARG A 32 3.72 -14.35 -16.93
C ARG A 32 2.46 -15.19 -17.17
N THR A 33 1.47 -15.07 -16.29
CA THR A 33 0.23 -15.88 -16.35
C THR A 33 -0.99 -15.10 -16.85
N HIS A 34 -0.92 -13.77 -16.88
CA HIS A 34 -2.02 -12.94 -17.37
C HIS A 34 -1.99 -12.87 -18.92
N PRO A 35 -3.15 -12.89 -19.62
CA PRO A 35 -3.21 -12.87 -21.09
C PRO A 35 -2.50 -11.69 -21.75
N SER A 36 -2.38 -10.54 -21.06
CA SER A 36 -1.63 -9.38 -21.59
C SER A 36 -0.11 -9.59 -21.66
N GLY A 37 0.42 -10.67 -21.09
CA GLY A 37 1.87 -10.90 -20.98
C GLY A 37 2.60 -9.98 -19.99
N LYS A 38 1.87 -9.10 -19.29
CA LYS A 38 2.41 -8.14 -18.33
C LYS A 38 2.37 -8.67 -16.90
N MET A 39 3.16 -8.05 -16.04
CA MET A 39 3.07 -8.12 -14.58
C MET A 39 2.60 -6.78 -14.01
N LEU A 40 2.24 -6.76 -12.73
CA LEU A 40 1.74 -5.56 -12.06
C LEU A 40 2.69 -4.34 -12.17
N PRO A 41 4.02 -4.48 -12.01
CA PRO A 41 4.95 -3.36 -12.18
C PRO A 41 4.95 -2.75 -13.57
N ASP A 42 4.64 -3.54 -14.62
CA ASP A 42 4.60 -3.06 -16.01
C ASP A 42 3.36 -2.18 -16.29
N ILE A 43 2.38 -2.18 -15.38
CA ILE A 43 1.10 -1.48 -15.51
C ILE A 43 1.05 -0.24 -14.61
N ALA A 44 1.74 -0.28 -13.48
CA ALA A 44 1.75 0.80 -12.51
C ALA A 44 2.39 2.09 -13.08
N ASP A 45 1.84 3.25 -12.70
CA ASP A 45 2.50 4.54 -12.94
C ASP A 45 3.78 4.67 -12.07
N ILE A 46 3.76 4.08 -10.87
CA ILE A 46 4.89 4.02 -9.95
C ILE A 46 5.01 2.59 -9.44
N ALA A 47 6.15 1.95 -9.71
CA ALA A 47 6.49 0.64 -9.16
C ALA A 47 7.51 0.79 -8.03
N ILE A 48 7.11 0.40 -6.82
CA ILE A 48 7.97 0.38 -5.64
C ILE A 48 8.46 -1.05 -5.43
N ASP A 49 9.78 -1.23 -5.47
CA ASP A 49 10.40 -2.49 -5.11
C ASP A 49 10.35 -2.69 -3.60
N ASN A 50 9.88 -3.85 -3.15
CA ASN A 50 9.93 -4.20 -1.73
C ASN A 50 11.26 -4.86 -1.34
N CYS A 51 12.16 -5.10 -2.31
CA CYS A 51 13.50 -5.66 -2.14
C CYS A 51 13.53 -7.07 -1.54
N VAL A 52 12.41 -7.80 -1.59
CA VAL A 52 12.31 -9.16 -1.08
C VAL A 52 12.71 -10.13 -2.18
N PRO A 53 13.52 -11.16 -1.88
CA PRO A 53 13.95 -12.13 -2.89
C PRO A 53 12.77 -13.00 -3.38
N PRO A 54 12.92 -13.72 -4.51
CA PRO A 54 11.84 -14.51 -5.10
C PRO A 54 11.20 -15.54 -4.16
N GLU A 55 11.98 -16.07 -3.21
CA GLU A 55 11.51 -17.09 -2.26
C GLU A 55 10.59 -16.53 -1.17
N ASP A 56 10.55 -15.20 -1.00
CA ASP A 56 9.91 -14.52 0.14
C ASP A 56 10.24 -15.20 1.48
N ALA A 57 11.52 -15.47 1.69
CA ALA A 57 12.05 -16.08 2.89
C ALA A 57 13.52 -15.67 3.08
N LEU A 58 13.83 -15.17 4.27
CA LEU A 58 15.08 -14.44 4.52
C LEU A 58 16.09 -15.19 5.39
N VAL A 59 15.64 -16.17 6.18
CA VAL A 59 16.49 -16.86 7.16
C VAL A 59 16.73 -18.29 6.71
N ASP A 60 17.99 -18.61 6.45
CA ASP A 60 18.44 -19.98 6.21
C ASP A 60 18.54 -20.74 7.54
N VAL A 61 17.91 -21.92 7.59
CA VAL A 61 17.90 -22.81 8.76
C VAL A 61 18.52 -24.18 8.45
N GLY A 62 19.29 -24.29 7.37
CA GLY A 62 19.97 -25.51 6.96
C GLY A 62 19.10 -26.48 6.15
N GLN A 63 17.99 -26.01 5.60
CA GLN A 63 17.12 -26.76 4.68
C GLN A 63 16.78 -25.90 3.45
N LEU A 64 16.21 -26.53 2.41
CA LEU A 64 15.86 -25.83 1.17
C LEU A 64 14.83 -24.71 1.40
N GLU A 65 13.83 -24.97 2.26
CA GLU A 65 12.80 -24.01 2.62
C GLU A 65 13.30 -23.05 3.71
N LYS A 66 13.74 -21.86 3.29
CA LYS A 66 14.05 -20.76 4.20
C LYS A 66 12.79 -20.31 4.96
N VAL A 67 12.99 -19.64 6.10
CA VAL A 67 11.91 -19.11 6.95
C VAL A 67 11.93 -17.59 7.03
N ALA A 68 10.94 -17.02 7.73
CA ALA A 68 10.76 -15.59 7.95
C ALA A 68 10.52 -14.80 6.64
N ALA A 69 9.26 -14.78 6.21
CA ALA A 69 8.83 -14.03 5.04
C ALA A 69 9.06 -12.52 5.21
N GLY A 70 9.63 -11.90 4.17
CA GLY A 70 10.01 -10.49 4.16
C GLY A 70 8.95 -9.58 3.58
N ALA A 71 8.10 -10.10 2.67
CA ALA A 71 7.17 -9.31 1.88
C ALA A 71 6.19 -8.53 2.74
N THR A 72 5.63 -9.16 3.78
CA THR A 72 4.67 -8.49 4.69
C THR A 72 5.34 -7.37 5.46
N VAL A 73 6.51 -7.62 6.07
CA VAL A 73 7.22 -6.61 6.87
C VAL A 73 7.65 -5.43 5.99
N SER A 74 8.20 -5.70 4.81
CA SER A 74 8.60 -4.66 3.86
C SER A 74 7.39 -3.88 3.34
N ALA A 75 6.30 -4.56 2.94
CA ALA A 75 5.08 -3.90 2.46
C ALA A 75 4.45 -3.00 3.52
N VAL A 76 4.38 -3.44 4.79
CA VAL A 76 3.89 -2.62 5.90
C VAL A 76 4.81 -1.42 6.14
N SER A 77 6.13 -1.62 6.11
CA SER A 77 7.11 -0.54 6.30
C SER A 77 7.00 0.53 5.20
N ILE A 78 6.86 0.10 3.94
CA ILE A 78 6.64 0.98 2.79
C ILE A 78 5.30 1.73 2.94
N ALA A 79 4.21 1.01 3.25
CA ALA A 79 2.90 1.62 3.42
C ALA A 79 2.89 2.67 4.54
N MET A 80 3.53 2.38 5.67
CA MET A 80 3.64 3.34 6.78
C MET A 80 4.56 4.51 6.46
N SER A 81 5.62 4.31 5.66
CA SER A 81 6.47 5.40 5.17
C SER A 81 5.68 6.35 4.26
N LEU A 82 4.84 5.81 3.38
CA LEU A 82 3.93 6.61 2.55
C LEU A 82 2.93 7.40 3.41
N VAL A 83 2.33 6.77 4.41
CA VAL A 83 1.41 7.44 5.34
C VAL A 83 2.11 8.59 6.08
N ALA A 84 3.32 8.36 6.58
CA ALA A 84 4.10 9.37 7.29
C ALA A 84 4.43 10.56 6.38
N GLU A 85 4.97 10.30 5.18
CA GLU A 85 5.35 11.36 4.23
C GLU A 85 4.15 12.16 3.74
N ILE A 86 3.05 11.48 3.38
CA ILE A 86 1.79 12.14 2.99
C ILE A 86 1.27 13.00 4.14
N GLY A 87 1.31 12.48 5.37
CA GLY A 87 0.94 13.21 6.58
C GLY A 87 1.76 14.48 6.76
N SER A 88 3.09 14.39 6.67
CA SER A 88 4.00 15.53 6.78
C SER A 88 3.69 16.60 5.73
N ILE A 89 3.58 16.21 4.46
CA ILE A 89 3.27 17.12 3.35
C ILE A 89 1.89 17.80 3.54
N LEU A 90 0.89 17.06 4.01
CA LEU A 90 -0.43 17.64 4.28
C LEU A 90 -0.42 18.59 5.48
N ALA A 91 0.34 18.27 6.54
CA ALA A 91 0.50 19.12 7.71
C ALA A 91 1.18 20.45 7.36
N GLU A 92 2.27 20.40 6.60
CA GLU A 92 2.97 21.61 6.10
C GLU A 92 2.04 22.51 5.27
N LYS A 93 1.08 21.91 4.56
CA LYS A 93 0.10 22.64 3.74
C LYS A 93 -1.14 23.09 4.52
N GLY A 94 -1.22 22.83 5.83
CA GLY A 94 -2.40 23.12 6.65
C GLY A 94 -3.65 22.31 6.25
N LYS A 95 -3.44 21.13 5.65
CA LYS A 95 -4.48 20.25 5.07
C LYS A 95 -4.52 18.86 5.70
N LEU A 96 -3.84 18.64 6.82
CA LEU A 96 -3.86 17.35 7.50
C LEU A 96 -5.29 17.05 8.02
N PRO A 97 -5.92 15.94 7.63
CA PRO A 97 -7.22 15.57 8.17
C PRO A 97 -7.08 15.10 9.63
N PRO A 98 -8.17 15.05 10.41
CA PRO A 98 -8.17 14.35 11.69
C PRO A 98 -7.67 12.91 11.51
N THR A 99 -6.71 12.49 12.33
CA THR A 99 -6.11 11.15 12.27
C THR A 99 -6.43 10.33 13.51
N PHE A 100 -6.47 9.00 13.34
CA PHE A 100 -6.53 8.10 14.47
C PHE A 100 -5.28 8.22 15.34
N VAL A 101 -5.47 7.98 16.63
CA VAL A 101 -4.43 7.98 17.65
C VAL A 101 -4.74 6.88 18.65
N SER A 102 -3.72 6.33 19.31
CA SER A 102 -3.97 5.35 20.37
C SER A 102 -4.82 5.99 21.48
N PRO A 103 -5.88 5.32 21.97
CA PRO A 103 -6.70 5.81 23.07
C PRO A 103 -5.92 6.06 24.38
N ASN A 104 -4.71 5.50 24.50
CA ASN A 104 -3.87 5.63 25.68
C ASN A 104 -3.01 6.91 25.68
N VAL A 105 -3.07 7.73 24.63
CA VAL A 105 -2.29 8.97 24.54
C VAL A 105 -2.94 10.04 25.42
N LYS A 106 -2.17 10.55 26.39
CA LYS A 106 -2.63 11.64 27.27
C LYS A 106 -2.96 12.89 26.44
N GLY A 107 -4.06 13.56 26.79
CA GLY A 107 -4.52 14.78 26.13
C GLY A 107 -5.45 14.53 24.94
N VAL A 108 -5.74 13.28 24.58
CA VAL A 108 -6.75 12.92 23.59
C VAL A 108 -8.08 12.68 24.30
N GLY A 109 -9.13 13.38 23.86
CA GLY A 109 -10.49 13.19 24.39
C GLY A 109 -11.08 11.82 24.01
N GLU A 110 -11.99 11.30 24.83
CA GLU A 110 -12.64 9.99 24.60
C GLU A 110 -13.42 9.95 23.27
N ASP A 111 -13.88 11.10 22.78
CA ASP A 111 -14.64 11.25 21.54
C ASP A 111 -13.77 11.43 20.29
N HIS A 112 -12.44 11.49 20.41
CA HIS A 112 -11.53 11.76 19.27
C HIS A 112 -11.71 10.76 18.14
N MET A 113 -11.77 9.46 18.44
CA MET A 113 -11.93 8.42 17.41
C MET A 113 -13.25 8.62 16.64
N GLN A 114 -14.31 8.97 17.37
CA GLN A 114 -15.63 9.24 16.78
C GLN A 114 -15.60 10.48 15.89
N MET A 115 -14.88 11.54 16.28
CA MET A 115 -14.69 12.73 15.46
C MET A 115 -13.95 12.42 14.15
N VAL A 116 -12.93 11.55 14.20
CA VAL A 116 -12.23 11.09 12.98
C VAL A 116 -13.19 10.37 12.04
N TYR A 117 -14.01 9.44 12.55
CA TYR A 117 -15.03 8.76 11.74
C TYR A 117 -16.04 9.76 11.15
N GLN A 118 -16.56 10.69 11.94
CA GLN A 118 -17.52 11.70 11.47
C GLN A 118 -16.91 12.59 10.36
N ALA A 119 -15.65 13.00 10.51
CA ALA A 119 -14.95 13.78 9.50
C ALA A 119 -14.81 12.99 8.19
N PHE A 120 -14.42 11.71 8.27
CA PHE A 120 -14.34 10.83 7.11
C PHE A 120 -15.72 10.59 6.46
N THR A 121 -16.77 10.35 7.24
CA THR A 121 -18.15 10.20 6.75
C THR A 121 -18.61 11.43 5.99
N LYS A 122 -18.42 12.64 6.56
CA LYS A 122 -18.76 13.91 5.90
C LYS A 122 -17.99 14.06 4.58
N PHE A 123 -16.68 13.78 4.58
CA PHE A 123 -15.87 13.81 3.37
C PHE A 123 -16.39 12.83 2.31
N TYR A 124 -16.67 11.58 2.69
CA TYR A 124 -17.09 10.52 1.78
C TYR A 124 -18.43 10.83 1.11
N TYR A 125 -19.43 11.30 1.85
CA TYR A 125 -20.77 11.58 1.31
C TYR A 125 -20.87 12.94 0.60
N ASN A 126 -19.96 13.89 0.87
CA ASN A 126 -19.92 15.18 0.17
C ASN A 126 -19.05 15.17 -1.09
N ARG A 127 -18.35 14.06 -1.39
CA ARG A 127 -17.54 13.97 -2.61
C ARG A 127 -18.45 13.99 -3.84
N PRO A 128 -18.06 14.68 -4.92
CA PRO A 128 -18.79 14.59 -6.18
C PRO A 128 -18.76 13.13 -6.66
N VAL A 129 -19.93 12.60 -7.02
CA VAL A 129 -20.02 11.31 -7.72
C VAL A 129 -19.43 11.54 -9.11
N LYS A 130 -18.32 10.87 -9.41
CA LYS A 130 -17.77 10.79 -10.77
C LYS A 130 -18.46 9.67 -11.53
#